data_AF-A0A932NLU7-F1
#
_entry.id   AF-A0A932NLU7-F1
#
_cell.length_a   1.000
_cell.length_b   1.000
_cell.length_c   1.000
_cell.angle_alpha   90.00
_cell.angle_beta   90.00
_cell.angle_gamma   90.00
#
_symmetry.space_group_name_H-M   'P 1'
#
loop_
_entity.id
_entity.type
_entity.pdbx_description
1 polymer ?
#
loop_
_entity_poly.entity_id
_entity_poly.type
_entity_poly.pdbx_seq_one_letter_code
_entity_poly.pdbx_strand_id
1 'polypeptide(L)'
;MIAARLRLARERFLREGDAHVALAVLPSPDYDVATFNLSSAELAGYLRHMHPELRDRGVHFIEPDVALSRSEGLARSVDYCLEALRRIKPHVLGISAKIGSHGYLLELLAALRREPWTDSCVLLVGNVLATFSHDVFSERHPEALFVIGDGEQALETVYRSLKDESIRLEDIPNAAYRLDGELRTTPRRMLDHARVDWLPAFDMLDTAIERQADIIVRATTGCPASCTFCSIKAINLETQETGRLKDMGWESYPPGRTARVFALLQSRGVRHVNLADDEFGNMDFRFIEAFADVLLAQGNEITFNVSMRLDAFWSPGMSAEETDSRRRVLRKIARAGMKQLFVGAESGSPSQLRRYGKGYPVEVNYRTVEILLEEGIQPCLGFIPFDVFVTRAEIEANLAFLETKVGGRALYELVASPVNVMRVQRATPYERLLQRRGLLRGLEDNLTFYRVEFVDPRMGAVALAGQDWFREILSLRYPTIQLYRMSATSHNFDAVSHRRSEAVIRALHRLDVEYIRALLAVFDGEAEPTEMLDPGRNPLVNGFAGLEQARAVWAESARGAASVFAAVTRVFRDKRLPLEMEMRELLDEAYQPQAKSVASWLPPPRAALLGAQGFHRRQPRGLESRE
;
A
#
# COMPACT_ATOMS: atom_id res chain seq x y z
N MET A 1 5.42 28.17 -15.68
CA MET A 1 6.26 27.09 -16.27
C MET A 1 5.40 26.00 -16.92
N ILE A 2 4.45 25.40 -16.20
CA ILE A 2 3.63 24.29 -16.72
C ILE A 2 2.84 24.67 -17.99
N ALA A 3 2.23 25.86 -18.03
CA ALA A 3 1.54 26.36 -19.23
C ALA A 3 2.45 26.45 -20.48
N ALA A 4 3.73 26.79 -20.28
CA ALA A 4 4.70 26.79 -21.37
C ALA A 4 5.03 25.36 -21.84
N ARG A 5 5.16 24.41 -20.90
CA ARG A 5 5.35 22.97 -21.23
C ARG A 5 4.16 22.40 -21.99
N LEU A 6 2.92 22.74 -21.60
CA LEU A 6 1.71 22.35 -22.35
C LEU A 6 1.76 22.84 -23.80
N ARG A 7 2.05 24.13 -24.00
CA ARG A 7 2.18 24.72 -25.34
C ARG A 7 3.28 24.06 -26.16
N LEU A 8 4.48 23.91 -25.60
CA LEU A 8 5.63 23.33 -26.31
C LEU A 8 5.44 21.83 -26.60
N ALA A 9 4.82 21.08 -25.69
CA ALA A 9 4.48 19.67 -25.89
C ALA A 9 3.45 19.52 -27.03
N ARG A 10 2.42 20.38 -27.08
CA ARG A 10 1.47 20.44 -28.19
C ARG A 10 2.14 20.75 -29.52
N GLU A 11 2.96 21.80 -29.58
CA GLU A 11 3.70 22.17 -30.79
C GLU A 11 4.59 21.02 -31.28
N ARG A 12 5.22 20.27 -30.37
CA ARG A 12 6.01 19.09 -30.73
C ARG A 12 5.14 17.95 -31.23
N PHE A 13 4.04 17.65 -30.54
CA PHE A 13 3.08 16.62 -30.95
C PHE A 13 2.53 16.89 -32.35
N LEU A 14 2.12 18.13 -32.66
CA LEU A 14 1.61 18.52 -33.98
C LEU A 14 2.65 18.37 -35.09
N ARG A 15 3.96 18.48 -34.78
CA ARG A 15 5.04 18.23 -35.75
C ARG A 15 5.36 16.76 -35.93
N GLU A 16 5.32 15.97 -34.85
CA GLU A 16 5.71 14.56 -34.85
C GLU A 16 4.59 13.62 -35.32
N GLY A 17 3.33 14.00 -35.13
CA GLY A 17 2.15 13.24 -35.55
C GLY A 17 1.75 12.09 -34.62
N ASP A 18 2.66 11.64 -33.74
CA ASP A 18 2.42 10.56 -32.78
C ASP A 18 2.59 11.05 -31.33
N ALA A 19 1.64 10.69 -30.47
CA ALA A 19 1.74 11.01 -29.04
C ALA A 19 2.56 9.95 -28.28
N HIS A 20 3.28 10.42 -27.25
CA HIS A 20 4.09 9.57 -26.40
C HIS A 20 3.82 9.93 -24.94
N VAL A 21 3.23 9.00 -24.21
CA VAL A 21 2.94 9.07 -22.78
C VAL A 21 3.84 8.04 -22.10
N ALA A 22 4.69 8.49 -21.18
CA ALA A 22 5.50 7.59 -20.36
C ALA A 22 4.94 7.55 -18.93
N LEU A 23 4.82 6.36 -18.37
CA LEU A 23 4.42 6.14 -16.98
C LEU A 23 5.59 5.50 -16.24
N ALA A 24 6.23 6.29 -15.37
CA ALA A 24 7.33 5.86 -14.53
C ALA A 24 6.84 5.53 -13.12
N VAL A 25 7.23 4.38 -12.58
CA VAL A 25 6.90 4.00 -11.21
C VAL A 25 8.17 3.93 -10.38
N LEU A 26 8.28 4.80 -9.37
CA LEU A 26 9.49 4.89 -8.56
C LEU A 26 9.52 3.78 -7.50
N PRO A 27 10.69 3.19 -7.23
CA PRO A 27 10.83 2.15 -6.22
C PRO A 27 10.70 2.73 -4.81
N SER A 28 10.51 1.84 -3.83
CA SER A 28 10.51 2.19 -2.41
C SER A 28 11.52 1.29 -1.68
N PRO A 29 12.72 1.78 -1.34
CA PRO A 29 13.75 0.98 -0.67
C PRO A 29 13.29 0.37 0.65
N ASP A 30 12.42 1.09 1.36
CA ASP A 30 11.85 0.64 2.63
C ASP A 30 10.91 -0.56 2.47
N TYR A 31 10.47 -0.83 1.23
CA TYR A 31 9.53 -1.87 0.85
C TYR A 31 9.97 -2.52 -0.47
N ASP A 32 11.18 -3.08 -0.50
CA ASP A 32 11.83 -3.70 -1.67
C ASP A 32 11.21 -5.07 -2.04
N VAL A 33 9.92 -5.08 -2.36
CA VAL A 33 9.23 -6.21 -2.99
C VAL A 33 8.68 -5.75 -4.32
N ALA A 34 9.24 -6.32 -5.39
CA ALA A 34 8.74 -6.10 -6.74
C ALA A 34 7.26 -6.48 -6.81
N THR A 35 6.48 -5.56 -7.37
CA THR A 35 5.02 -5.67 -7.41
C THR A 35 4.57 -5.27 -8.81
N PHE A 36 3.69 -6.04 -9.43
CA PHE A 36 3.03 -5.62 -10.66
C PHE A 36 2.25 -4.32 -10.39
N ASN A 37 2.69 -3.23 -11.02
CA ASN A 37 2.25 -1.89 -10.66
C ASN A 37 0.85 -1.60 -11.20
N LEU A 38 -0.17 -1.91 -10.38
CA LEU A 38 -1.57 -1.69 -10.76
C LEU A 38 -1.88 -0.21 -11.05
N SER A 39 -1.21 0.74 -10.37
CA SER A 39 -1.45 2.18 -10.58
C SER A 39 -1.14 2.63 -12.02
N SER A 40 0.02 2.28 -12.57
CA SER A 40 0.38 2.60 -13.96
C SER A 40 -0.46 1.78 -14.94
N ALA A 41 -0.73 0.52 -14.61
CA ALA A 41 -1.53 -0.38 -15.44
C ALA A 41 -2.98 0.11 -15.61
N GLU A 42 -3.65 0.56 -14.55
CA GLU A 42 -5.01 1.11 -14.61
C GLU A 42 -5.06 2.42 -15.39
N LEU A 43 -4.10 3.34 -15.16
CA LEU A 43 -4.00 4.59 -15.93
C LEU A 43 -3.85 4.34 -17.43
N ALA A 44 -2.98 3.41 -17.81
CA ALA A 44 -2.78 3.03 -19.21
C ALA A 44 -4.00 2.33 -19.81
N GLY A 45 -4.64 1.43 -19.04
CA GLY A 45 -5.88 0.75 -19.43
C GLY A 45 -7.01 1.72 -19.73
N TYR A 46 -7.22 2.68 -18.82
CA TYR A 46 -8.17 3.78 -18.99
C TYR A 46 -7.85 4.64 -20.21
N LEU A 47 -6.60 5.10 -20.34
CA LEU A 47 -6.20 5.97 -21.44
C LEU A 47 -6.39 5.29 -22.81
N ARG A 48 -6.06 3.98 -22.92
CA ARG A 48 -6.28 3.17 -24.13
C ARG A 48 -7.74 2.83 -24.41
N HIS A 49 -8.59 2.86 -23.39
CA HIS A 49 -10.03 2.74 -23.54
C HIS A 49 -10.61 4.02 -24.14
N MET A 50 -10.27 5.18 -23.57
CA MET A 50 -10.72 6.49 -24.05
C MET A 50 -10.12 6.89 -25.39
N HIS A 51 -8.89 6.45 -25.66
CA HIS A 51 -8.11 6.79 -26.85
C HIS A 51 -7.55 5.53 -27.51
N PRO A 52 -8.35 4.82 -28.32
CA PRO A 52 -7.95 3.56 -28.96
C PRO A 52 -6.69 3.64 -29.81
N GLU A 53 -6.34 4.82 -30.32
CA GLU A 53 -5.09 5.03 -31.07
C GLU A 53 -3.82 4.77 -30.24
N LEU A 54 -3.94 4.76 -28.90
CA LEU A 54 -2.82 4.49 -27.99
C LEU A 54 -2.66 2.99 -27.63
N ARG A 55 -3.49 2.10 -28.18
CA ARG A 55 -3.48 0.66 -27.82
C ARG A 55 -2.20 -0.04 -28.25
N ASP A 56 -1.76 0.18 -29.49
CA ASP A 56 -0.63 -0.54 -30.07
C ASP A 56 0.71 0.19 -29.87
N ARG A 57 0.67 1.51 -29.72
CA ARG A 57 1.85 2.39 -29.58
C ARG A 57 1.48 3.61 -28.74
N GLY A 58 2.49 4.23 -28.12
CA GLY A 58 2.34 5.56 -27.55
C GLY A 58 2.26 5.62 -26.03
N VAL A 59 1.91 4.53 -25.32
CA VAL A 59 2.08 4.43 -23.86
C VAL A 59 3.31 3.57 -23.54
N HIS A 60 4.22 4.11 -22.73
CA HIS A 60 5.49 3.48 -22.38
C HIS A 60 5.59 3.29 -20.87
N PHE A 61 5.95 2.10 -20.42
CA PHE A 61 6.15 1.80 -19.00
C PHE A 61 7.63 1.89 -18.63
N ILE A 62 7.92 2.49 -17.48
CA ILE A 62 9.27 2.63 -16.93
C ILE A 62 9.21 2.24 -15.45
N GLU A 63 9.41 0.95 -15.18
CA GLU A 63 9.19 0.36 -13.85
C GLU A 63 10.47 -0.28 -13.33
N PRO A 64 11.44 0.51 -12.82
CA PRO A 64 12.70 -0.01 -12.30
C PRO A 64 12.51 -0.98 -11.12
N ASP A 65 11.43 -0.86 -10.35
CA ASP A 65 11.15 -1.74 -9.22
C ASP A 65 10.82 -3.17 -9.63
N VAL A 66 10.25 -3.36 -10.82
CA VAL A 66 10.07 -4.68 -11.43
C VAL A 66 11.28 -5.05 -12.27
N ALA A 67 11.75 -4.15 -13.14
CA ALA A 67 12.77 -4.47 -14.14
C ALA A 67 14.15 -4.80 -13.54
N LEU A 68 14.56 -4.06 -12.50
CA LEU A 68 15.87 -4.24 -11.85
C LEU A 68 15.83 -5.28 -10.74
N SER A 69 14.62 -5.61 -10.24
CA SER A 69 14.43 -6.59 -9.17
C SER A 69 15.24 -7.87 -9.40
N ARG A 70 15.93 -8.33 -8.35
CA ARG A 70 16.72 -9.57 -8.33
C ARG A 70 17.84 -9.64 -9.38
N SER A 71 18.19 -8.54 -10.04
CA SER A 71 19.25 -8.51 -11.06
C SER A 71 20.26 -7.39 -10.85
N GLU A 72 19.80 -6.22 -10.42
CA GLU A 72 20.62 -5.06 -10.10
C GLU A 72 20.08 -4.37 -8.84
N GLY A 73 20.90 -3.59 -8.15
CA GLY A 73 20.45 -2.81 -7.00
C GLY A 73 19.57 -1.63 -7.41
N LEU A 74 18.54 -1.31 -6.60
CA LEU A 74 17.68 -0.14 -6.79
C LEU A 74 18.44 1.21 -6.78
N ALA A 75 19.71 1.23 -6.40
CA ALA A 75 20.56 2.42 -6.53
C ALA A 75 20.62 2.96 -7.98
N ARG A 76 20.43 2.10 -9.00
CA ARG A 76 20.45 2.51 -10.42
C ARG A 76 19.09 2.98 -10.95
N SER A 77 18.05 3.06 -10.12
CA SER A 77 16.67 3.28 -10.60
C SER A 77 16.47 4.63 -11.30
N VAL A 78 17.11 5.71 -10.83
CA VAL A 78 17.02 7.02 -11.50
C VAL A 78 17.72 6.99 -12.86
N ASP A 79 18.93 6.44 -12.93
CA ASP A 79 19.67 6.30 -14.19
C ASP A 79 18.88 5.45 -15.20
N TYR A 80 18.32 4.34 -14.76
CA TYR A 80 17.43 3.50 -15.58
C TYR A 80 16.25 4.31 -16.16
N CYS A 81 15.59 5.11 -15.32
CA CYS A 81 14.50 5.97 -15.77
C CYS A 81 14.98 7.00 -16.79
N LEU A 82 16.10 7.68 -16.54
CA LEU A 82 16.65 8.70 -17.44
C LEU A 82 17.09 8.12 -18.79
N GLU A 83 17.71 6.95 -18.79
CA GLU A 83 18.10 6.25 -20.02
C GLU A 83 16.89 5.91 -20.89
N ALA A 84 15.82 5.38 -20.28
CA ALA A 84 14.56 5.11 -20.98
C ALA A 84 13.92 6.41 -21.50
N LEU A 85 13.84 7.44 -20.66
CA LEU A 85 13.23 8.73 -21.01
C LEU A 85 13.98 9.48 -22.10
N ARG A 86 15.33 9.40 -22.15
CA ARG A 86 16.14 9.99 -23.24
C ARG A 86 15.86 9.36 -24.61
N ARG A 87 15.43 8.08 -24.63
CA ARG A 87 15.05 7.37 -25.85
C ARG A 87 13.62 7.70 -26.27
N ILE A 88 12.70 7.73 -25.31
CA ILE A 88 11.26 7.94 -25.55
C ILE A 88 10.96 9.41 -25.85
N LYS A 89 11.56 10.33 -25.08
CA LYS A 89 11.29 11.78 -25.07
C LYS A 89 9.77 12.06 -25.05
N PRO A 90 9.05 11.64 -23.99
CA PRO A 90 7.59 11.66 -23.97
C PRO A 90 7.02 13.09 -24.04
N HIS A 91 5.80 13.22 -24.57
CA HIS A 91 4.99 14.44 -24.55
C HIS A 91 4.37 14.65 -23.17
N VAL A 92 4.01 13.54 -22.51
CA VAL A 92 3.46 13.50 -21.16
C VAL A 92 4.22 12.45 -20.35
N LEU A 93 4.75 12.84 -19.21
CA LEU A 93 5.40 11.93 -18.26
C LEU A 93 4.60 11.91 -16.97
N GLY A 94 3.97 10.77 -16.66
CA GLY A 94 3.38 10.48 -15.36
C GLY A 94 4.38 9.75 -14.47
N ILE A 95 4.61 10.27 -13.27
CA ILE A 95 5.51 9.68 -12.26
C ILE A 95 4.66 9.23 -11.08
N SER A 96 4.59 7.94 -10.83
CA SER A 96 3.91 7.35 -9.67
C SER A 96 4.88 7.30 -8.50
N ALA A 97 4.65 8.15 -7.49
CA ALA A 97 5.54 8.31 -6.34
C ALA A 97 4.87 7.79 -5.05
N LYS A 98 5.18 6.53 -4.70
CA LYS A 98 4.68 5.83 -3.52
C LYS A 98 5.40 6.22 -2.23
N ILE A 99 4.88 5.81 -1.08
CA ILE A 99 5.56 5.98 0.23
C ILE A 99 6.97 5.37 0.14
N GLY A 100 7.98 6.09 0.65
CA GLY A 100 9.38 5.69 0.61
C GLY A 100 10.12 6.01 -0.70
N SER A 101 9.43 6.48 -1.74
CA SER A 101 10.07 6.88 -3.01
C SER A 101 10.57 8.35 -3.05
N HIS A 102 10.48 9.07 -1.93
CA HIS A 102 10.76 10.51 -1.83
C HIS A 102 12.15 10.89 -2.39
N GLY A 103 13.19 10.16 -2.01
CA GLY A 103 14.56 10.42 -2.47
C GLY A 103 14.68 10.31 -4.00
N TYR A 104 14.19 9.20 -4.57
CA TYR A 104 14.19 8.99 -6.02
C TYR A 104 13.36 10.02 -6.78
N LEU A 105 12.24 10.46 -6.21
CA LEU A 105 11.41 11.48 -6.84
C LEU A 105 12.19 12.81 -6.96
N LEU A 106 12.81 13.26 -5.87
CA LEU A 106 13.61 14.49 -5.87
C LEU A 106 14.78 14.39 -6.84
N GLU A 107 15.48 13.26 -6.84
CA GLU A 107 16.62 13.01 -7.71
C GLU A 107 16.21 13.00 -9.19
N LEU A 108 15.14 12.28 -9.54
CA LEU A 108 14.63 12.20 -10.90
C LEU A 108 14.15 13.57 -11.38
N LEU A 109 13.37 14.31 -10.59
CA LEU A 109 12.91 15.66 -10.97
C LEU A 109 14.08 16.64 -11.15
N ALA A 110 15.09 16.57 -10.27
CA ALA A 110 16.31 17.38 -10.42
C ALA A 110 17.11 17.02 -11.68
N ALA A 111 17.19 15.73 -12.01
CA ALA A 111 17.85 15.27 -13.23
C ALA A 111 17.10 15.69 -14.50
N LEU A 112 15.77 15.60 -14.51
CA LEU A 112 14.93 16.00 -15.64
C LEU A 112 15.10 17.48 -16.01
N ARG A 113 15.35 18.38 -15.04
CA ARG A 113 15.63 19.80 -15.34
C ARG A 113 16.84 20.03 -16.24
N ARG A 114 17.78 19.09 -16.27
CA ARG A 114 19.01 19.20 -17.06
C ARG A 114 18.82 18.65 -18.48
N GLU A 115 17.67 18.05 -18.77
CA GLU A 115 17.36 17.39 -20.03
C GLU A 115 16.58 18.32 -20.97
N PRO A 116 17.13 18.76 -22.12
CA PRO A 116 16.49 19.76 -22.98
C PRO A 116 15.11 19.36 -23.53
N TRP A 117 14.87 18.06 -23.73
CA TRP A 117 13.58 17.58 -24.25
C TRP A 117 12.43 17.81 -23.25
N THR A 118 12.74 17.99 -21.97
CA THR A 118 11.73 18.14 -20.91
C THR A 118 10.95 19.44 -20.99
N ASP A 119 11.47 20.49 -21.63
CA ASP A 119 10.74 21.74 -21.88
C ASP A 119 9.50 21.53 -22.76
N SER A 120 9.52 20.47 -23.57
CA SER A 120 8.40 20.01 -24.41
C SER A 120 7.70 18.77 -23.84
N CYS A 121 7.77 18.57 -22.52
CA CYS A 121 7.16 17.46 -21.80
C CYS A 121 6.34 17.97 -20.61
N VAL A 122 5.06 17.58 -20.54
CA VAL A 122 4.20 17.84 -19.38
C VAL A 122 4.50 16.80 -18.30
N LEU A 123 4.88 17.26 -17.10
CA LEU A 123 5.21 16.38 -15.97
C LEU A 123 4.02 16.28 -15.02
N LEU A 124 3.56 15.07 -14.77
CA LEU A 124 2.61 14.76 -13.72
C LEU A 124 3.30 13.92 -12.64
N VAL A 125 3.07 14.23 -11.38
CA VAL A 125 3.46 13.39 -10.24
C VAL A 125 2.19 12.98 -9.52
N GLY A 126 1.94 11.68 -9.38
CA GLY A 126 0.75 11.15 -8.72
C GLY A 126 1.08 10.23 -7.54
N ASN A 127 0.06 9.51 -7.07
CA ASN A 127 0.13 8.56 -5.95
C ASN A 127 0.24 9.26 -4.57
N VAL A 128 0.56 8.51 -3.52
CA VAL A 128 0.48 8.95 -2.11
C VAL A 128 1.29 10.23 -1.84
N LEU A 129 2.51 10.35 -2.39
CA LEU A 129 3.35 11.52 -2.14
C LEU A 129 2.76 12.81 -2.75
N ALA A 130 2.21 12.74 -3.96
CA ALA A 130 1.51 13.89 -4.56
C ALA A 130 0.22 14.20 -3.81
N THR A 131 -0.57 13.17 -3.47
CA THR A 131 -1.86 13.33 -2.80
C THR A 131 -1.72 14.07 -1.47
N PHE A 132 -0.77 13.66 -0.63
CA PHE A 132 -0.63 14.23 0.70
C PHE A 132 0.39 15.36 0.80
N SER A 133 1.33 15.49 -0.13
CA SER A 133 2.47 16.41 0.00
C SER A 133 2.73 17.30 -1.21
N HIS A 134 1.71 17.50 -2.06
CA HIS A 134 1.73 18.47 -3.16
C HIS A 134 2.11 19.89 -2.71
N ASP A 135 1.70 20.31 -1.51
CA ASP A 135 2.03 21.62 -0.95
C ASP A 135 3.55 21.83 -0.83
N VAL A 136 4.26 20.84 -0.27
CA VAL A 136 5.71 20.85 -0.07
C VAL A 136 6.46 20.60 -1.39
N PHE A 137 6.03 19.62 -2.19
CA PHE A 137 6.72 19.30 -3.43
C PHE A 137 6.60 20.40 -4.48
N SER A 138 5.44 21.08 -4.56
CA SER A 138 5.23 22.16 -5.52
C SER A 138 6.07 23.40 -5.26
N GLU A 139 6.57 23.61 -4.04
CA GLU A 139 7.54 24.67 -3.73
C GLU A 139 8.89 24.40 -4.39
N ARG A 140 9.33 23.15 -4.29
CA ARG A 140 10.64 22.73 -4.81
C ARG A 140 10.59 22.43 -6.29
N HIS A 141 9.45 22.01 -6.81
CA HIS A 141 9.24 21.56 -8.19
C HIS A 141 8.00 22.19 -8.85
N PRO A 142 7.98 23.53 -9.06
CA PRO A 142 6.86 24.23 -9.69
C PRO A 142 6.68 23.91 -11.19
N GLU A 143 7.60 23.15 -11.78
CA GLU A 143 7.49 22.65 -13.16
C GLU A 143 6.56 21.45 -13.34
N ALA A 144 6.15 20.79 -12.24
CA ALA A 144 5.32 19.59 -12.25
C ALA A 144 3.88 19.87 -11.81
N LEU A 145 2.95 19.09 -12.35
CA LEU A 145 1.56 19.02 -11.92
C LEU A 145 1.40 17.88 -10.93
N PHE A 146 0.91 18.16 -9.72
CA PHE A 146 0.71 17.12 -8.70
C PHE A 146 -0.74 16.63 -8.73
N VAL A 147 -0.93 15.33 -8.94
CA VAL A 147 -2.25 14.71 -9.06
C VAL A 147 -2.66 14.12 -7.71
N ILE A 148 -3.83 14.54 -7.21
CA ILE A 148 -4.38 14.23 -5.89
C ILE A 148 -5.51 13.21 -6.03
N GLY A 149 -5.32 12.00 -5.48
CA GLY A 149 -6.28 10.90 -5.62
C GLY A 149 -6.19 10.23 -6.99
N ASP A 150 -7.34 9.98 -7.62
CA ASP A 150 -7.46 9.29 -8.91
C ASP A 150 -6.77 10.09 -10.03
N GLY A 151 -5.98 9.40 -10.85
CA GLY A 151 -5.13 10.03 -11.86
C GLY A 151 -5.63 9.93 -13.29
N GLU A 152 -6.66 9.12 -13.51
CA GLU A 152 -7.21 8.75 -14.81
C GLU A 152 -7.65 10.00 -15.59
N GLN A 153 -8.61 10.75 -15.04
CA GLN A 153 -9.15 11.95 -15.70
C GLN A 153 -8.11 13.07 -15.84
N ALA A 154 -7.18 13.21 -14.89
CA ALA A 154 -6.11 14.19 -14.96
C ALA A 154 -5.14 13.88 -16.12
N LEU A 155 -4.74 12.61 -16.24
CA LEU A 155 -3.86 12.14 -17.31
C LEU A 155 -4.53 12.28 -18.68
N GLU A 156 -5.80 11.89 -18.82
CA GLU A 156 -6.57 12.05 -20.07
C GLU A 156 -6.71 13.52 -20.46
N THR A 157 -7.04 14.41 -19.51
CA THR A 157 -7.18 15.84 -19.79
C THR A 157 -5.86 16.45 -20.27
N VAL A 158 -4.73 16.08 -19.65
CA VAL A 158 -3.41 16.49 -20.13
C VAL A 158 -3.10 15.92 -21.52
N TYR A 159 -3.40 14.64 -21.77
CA TYR A 159 -3.22 14.06 -23.10
C TYR A 159 -4.05 14.80 -24.17
N ARG A 160 -5.32 15.09 -23.88
CA ARG A 160 -6.21 15.85 -24.76
C ARG A 160 -5.70 17.26 -25.04
N SER A 161 -5.04 17.91 -24.07
CA SER A 161 -4.46 19.26 -24.25
C SER A 161 -3.37 19.32 -25.34
N LEU A 162 -2.79 18.17 -25.71
CA LEU A 162 -1.88 18.07 -26.87
C LEU A 162 -2.62 18.31 -28.20
N LYS A 163 -3.92 18.01 -28.25
CA LYS A 163 -4.76 18.10 -29.45
C LYS A 163 -5.67 19.32 -29.44
N ASP A 164 -6.07 19.76 -28.25
CA ASP A 164 -7.04 20.82 -28.03
C ASP A 164 -6.38 21.99 -27.27
N GLU A 165 -6.23 23.12 -27.95
CA GLU A 165 -5.60 24.29 -27.34
C GLU A 165 -6.48 25.07 -26.37
N SER A 166 -7.78 24.75 -26.32
CA SER A 166 -8.71 25.37 -25.38
C SER A 166 -8.54 24.86 -23.96
N ILE A 167 -7.97 23.67 -23.76
CA ILE A 167 -7.75 23.07 -22.44
C ILE A 167 -6.66 23.85 -21.69
N ARG A 168 -7.01 24.35 -20.51
CA ARG A 168 -6.17 25.12 -19.61
C ARG A 168 -5.74 24.30 -18.39
N LEU A 169 -4.88 24.87 -17.55
CA LEU A 169 -4.41 24.21 -16.33
C LEU A 169 -5.53 24.00 -15.31
N GLU A 170 -6.42 24.97 -15.21
CA GLU A 170 -7.60 25.00 -14.36
C GLU A 170 -8.65 23.93 -14.74
N ASP A 171 -8.62 23.44 -15.99
CA ASP A 171 -9.53 22.40 -16.48
C ASP A 171 -9.07 20.98 -16.12
N ILE A 172 -7.80 20.81 -15.72
CA ILE A 172 -7.26 19.49 -15.35
C ILE A 172 -7.78 19.13 -13.95
N PRO A 173 -8.65 18.12 -13.79
CA PRO A 173 -9.18 17.75 -12.48
C PRO A 173 -8.08 17.17 -11.58
N ASN A 174 -8.34 17.12 -10.27
CA ASN A 174 -7.45 16.49 -9.29
C ASN A 174 -6.03 17.08 -9.23
N ALA A 175 -5.81 18.29 -9.73
CA ALA A 175 -4.47 18.85 -9.92
C ALA A 175 -4.12 19.86 -8.84
N ALA A 176 -2.84 19.89 -8.46
CA ALA A 176 -2.22 20.91 -7.65
C ALA A 176 -0.97 21.46 -8.34
N TYR A 177 -0.84 22.77 -8.39
CA TYR A 177 0.27 23.46 -9.04
C TYR A 177 0.48 24.85 -8.44
N ARG A 178 1.61 25.50 -8.77
CA ARG A 178 1.84 26.90 -8.39
C ARG A 178 1.62 27.86 -9.54
N LEU A 179 0.83 28.91 -9.28
CA LEU A 179 0.60 30.04 -10.17
C LEU A 179 0.98 31.31 -9.40
N ASP A 180 1.92 32.08 -9.96
CA ASP A 180 2.47 33.29 -9.32
C ASP A 180 2.95 33.08 -7.86
N GLY A 181 3.50 31.88 -7.59
CA GLY A 181 4.00 31.47 -6.28
C GLY A 181 2.94 30.86 -5.35
N GLU A 182 1.66 31.03 -5.65
CA GLU A 182 0.55 30.52 -4.85
C GLU A 182 0.17 29.09 -5.25
N LEU A 183 -0.07 28.24 -4.24
CA LEU A 183 -0.62 26.91 -4.46
C LEU A 183 -2.08 27.01 -4.92
N ARG A 184 -2.36 26.45 -6.09
CA ARG A 184 -3.70 26.29 -6.66
C ARG A 184 -4.04 24.82 -6.71
N THR A 185 -5.31 24.51 -6.43
CA THR A 185 -5.87 23.17 -6.58
C THR A 185 -7.13 23.24 -7.44
N THR A 186 -7.33 22.24 -8.28
CA THR A 186 -8.56 22.08 -9.07
C THR A 186 -9.53 21.15 -8.34
N PRO A 187 -10.84 21.19 -8.68
CA PRO A 187 -11.84 20.35 -8.06
C PRO A 187 -11.47 18.87 -8.09
N ARG A 188 -11.66 18.19 -6.96
CA ARG A 188 -11.49 16.75 -6.87
C ARG A 188 -12.65 16.02 -7.55
N ARG A 189 -12.34 15.01 -8.35
CA ARG A 189 -13.26 14.16 -9.10
C ARG A 189 -12.85 12.71 -8.90
N MET A 190 -13.81 11.88 -8.52
CA MET A 190 -13.60 10.44 -8.43
C MET A 190 -14.17 9.75 -9.66
N LEU A 191 -13.59 8.61 -10.01
CA LEU A 191 -14.22 7.74 -11.01
C LEU A 191 -15.46 7.06 -10.43
N ASP A 192 -16.47 6.84 -11.29
CA ASP A 192 -17.56 5.90 -11.03
C ASP A 192 -17.02 4.49 -11.32
N HIS A 193 -16.48 3.84 -10.28
CA HIS A 193 -15.85 2.54 -10.37
C HIS A 193 -16.84 1.43 -10.70
N ALA A 194 -18.11 1.61 -10.34
CA ALA A 194 -19.20 0.68 -10.64
C ALA A 194 -19.50 0.58 -12.15
N ARG A 195 -19.04 1.55 -12.96
CA ARG A 195 -19.21 1.56 -14.43
C ARG A 195 -17.95 1.24 -15.21
N VAL A 196 -16.85 0.94 -14.54
CA VAL A 196 -15.57 0.69 -15.20
C VAL A 196 -15.59 -0.65 -15.94
N ASP A 197 -15.40 -0.61 -17.25
CA ASP A 197 -15.42 -1.77 -18.14
C ASP A 197 -14.05 -2.07 -18.81
N TRP A 198 -13.12 -1.11 -18.78
CA TRP A 198 -11.76 -1.30 -19.26
C TRP A 198 -10.97 -2.23 -18.33
N LEU A 199 -9.96 -2.90 -18.89
CA LEU A 199 -9.02 -3.71 -18.12
C LEU A 199 -7.72 -2.93 -17.90
N PRO A 200 -6.97 -3.20 -16.82
CA PRO A 200 -5.62 -2.67 -16.69
C PRO A 200 -4.75 -3.13 -17.86
N ALA A 201 -3.73 -2.35 -18.18
CA ALA A 201 -2.72 -2.73 -19.15
C ALA A 201 -1.81 -3.84 -18.59
N PHE A 202 -1.48 -4.84 -19.40
CA PHE A 202 -0.69 -6.01 -18.98
C PHE A 202 0.71 -6.04 -19.62
N ASP A 203 1.20 -4.92 -20.14
CA ASP A 203 2.47 -4.81 -20.87
C ASP A 203 3.67 -5.27 -20.02
N MET A 204 3.64 -4.98 -18.71
CA MET A 204 4.68 -5.37 -17.75
C MET A 204 4.42 -6.73 -17.07
N LEU A 205 3.33 -7.43 -17.41
CA LEU A 205 2.95 -8.66 -16.73
C LEU A 205 3.98 -9.78 -16.90
N ASP A 206 4.47 -10.00 -18.12
CA ASP A 206 5.44 -11.07 -18.38
C ASP A 206 6.75 -10.79 -17.63
N THR A 207 7.23 -9.54 -17.62
CA THR A 207 8.38 -9.12 -16.80
C THR A 207 8.10 -9.31 -15.31
N ALA A 208 6.91 -8.97 -14.81
CA ALA A 208 6.55 -9.18 -13.42
C ALA A 208 6.56 -10.67 -13.04
N ILE A 209 6.05 -11.56 -13.90
CA ILE A 209 6.09 -13.01 -13.70
C ILE A 209 7.53 -13.51 -13.69
N GLU A 210 8.33 -13.13 -14.70
CA GLU A 210 9.74 -13.54 -14.79
C GLU A 210 10.58 -13.06 -13.60
N ARG A 211 10.28 -11.88 -13.07
CA ARG A 211 10.92 -11.29 -11.89
C ARG A 211 10.27 -11.73 -10.58
N GLN A 212 9.29 -12.64 -10.64
CA GLN A 212 8.60 -13.20 -9.49
C GLN A 212 8.03 -12.11 -8.57
N ALA A 213 7.50 -11.04 -9.19
CA ALA A 213 6.86 -9.93 -8.54
C ALA A 213 5.45 -10.32 -8.06
N ASP A 214 4.99 -9.67 -6.99
CA ASP A 214 3.63 -9.87 -6.50
C ASP A 214 2.61 -9.30 -7.50
N ILE A 215 1.61 -10.11 -7.86
CA ILE A 215 0.54 -9.67 -8.75
C ILE A 215 -0.60 -9.09 -7.93
N ILE A 216 -0.91 -7.81 -8.19
CA ILE A 216 -1.95 -7.06 -7.47
C ILE A 216 -3.14 -6.82 -8.37
N VAL A 217 -4.34 -7.02 -7.82
CA VAL A 217 -5.62 -6.72 -8.47
C VAL A 217 -6.44 -5.84 -7.54
N ARG A 218 -7.41 -5.11 -8.08
CA ARG A 218 -8.38 -4.35 -7.29
C ARG A 218 -9.79 -4.73 -7.72
N ALA A 219 -10.65 -5.08 -6.77
CA ALA A 219 -12.05 -5.42 -7.03
C ALA A 219 -13.03 -4.36 -6.51
N THR A 220 -12.57 -3.53 -5.57
CA THR A 220 -13.33 -2.47 -4.91
C THR A 220 -12.39 -1.32 -4.53
N THR A 221 -12.95 -0.18 -4.15
CA THR A 221 -12.18 0.99 -3.69
C THR A 221 -12.91 1.72 -2.59
N GLY A 222 -12.11 2.39 -1.75
CA GLY A 222 -12.62 3.19 -0.66
C GLY A 222 -13.05 2.35 0.54
N CYS A 223 -13.35 3.04 1.62
CA CYS A 223 -13.73 2.43 2.90
C CYS A 223 -14.66 3.38 3.63
N PRO A 224 -15.79 2.91 4.18
CA PRO A 224 -16.73 3.78 4.89
C PRO A 224 -16.34 4.02 6.35
N ALA A 225 -15.36 3.26 6.87
CA ALA A 225 -14.92 3.34 8.25
C ALA A 225 -14.26 4.69 8.56
N SER A 226 -14.35 5.13 9.82
CA SER A 226 -13.82 6.40 10.31
C SER A 226 -12.62 6.23 11.24
N CYS A 227 -11.79 5.22 10.99
CA CYS A 227 -10.57 4.97 11.78
C CYS A 227 -9.73 6.24 11.85
N THR A 228 -9.40 6.68 13.06
CA THR A 228 -8.87 8.03 13.32
C THR A 228 -7.48 8.23 12.72
N PHE A 229 -6.72 7.14 12.53
CA PHE A 229 -5.36 7.12 12.00
C PHE A 229 -5.27 6.88 10.47
N CYS A 230 -6.40 6.60 9.81
CA CYS A 230 -6.43 6.16 8.41
C CYS A 230 -6.63 7.34 7.46
N SER A 231 -5.85 7.38 6.37
CA SER A 231 -5.90 8.44 5.36
C SER A 231 -6.82 8.13 4.18
N ILE A 232 -7.36 6.92 4.07
CA ILE A 232 -8.29 6.51 3.00
C ILE A 232 -9.50 7.44 2.90
N LYS A 233 -10.08 7.89 4.04
CA LYS A 233 -11.15 8.90 4.04
C LYS A 233 -10.76 10.20 3.37
N ALA A 234 -9.50 10.62 3.48
CA ALA A 234 -9.02 11.83 2.82
C ALA A 234 -8.87 11.62 1.31
N ILE A 235 -8.64 10.38 0.86
CA ILE A 235 -8.53 10.04 -0.56
C ILE A 235 -9.92 9.92 -1.21
N ASN A 236 -10.94 9.45 -0.51
CA ASN A 236 -12.30 9.25 -1.06
C ASN A 236 -13.16 10.53 -1.15
N LEU A 237 -12.54 11.71 -1.26
CA LEU A 237 -13.28 12.98 -1.27
C LEU A 237 -13.45 13.54 -2.69
N GLU A 238 -14.68 13.84 -3.03
CA GLU A 238 -15.06 14.55 -4.27
C GLU A 238 -15.50 15.99 -3.96
N THR A 239 -15.13 16.94 -4.83
CA THR A 239 -15.60 18.32 -4.75
C THR A 239 -16.98 18.45 -5.40
N GLN A 240 -18.00 18.74 -4.61
CA GLN A 240 -19.36 19.01 -5.09
C GLN A 240 -19.44 20.37 -5.81
N GLU A 241 -20.52 20.61 -6.56
CA GLU A 241 -20.77 21.90 -7.23
C GLU A 241 -20.74 23.09 -6.26
N THR A 242 -21.13 22.88 -5.00
CA THR A 242 -21.08 23.88 -3.92
C THR A 242 -19.65 24.20 -3.44
N GLY A 243 -18.63 23.52 -3.96
CA GLY A 243 -17.24 23.59 -3.49
C GLY A 243 -16.95 22.75 -2.25
N ARG A 244 -17.96 22.11 -1.65
CA ARG A 244 -17.79 21.24 -0.46
C ARG A 244 -17.22 19.89 -0.85
N LEU A 245 -16.37 19.32 0.01
CA LEU A 245 -15.89 17.95 -0.12
C LEU A 245 -16.94 16.97 0.42
N LYS A 246 -17.22 15.91 -0.35
CA LYS A 246 -18.09 14.79 0.00
C LYS A 246 -17.28 13.50 0.01
N ASP A 247 -17.42 12.72 1.07
CA ASP A 247 -16.90 11.35 1.14
C ASP A 247 -17.77 10.44 0.26
N MET A 248 -17.16 9.84 -0.76
CA MET A 248 -17.82 8.94 -1.70
C MET A 248 -17.92 7.50 -1.16
N GLY A 249 -17.24 7.20 -0.06
CA GLY A 249 -17.39 5.93 0.64
C GLY A 249 -16.73 4.77 -0.10
N TRP A 250 -17.41 3.62 -0.10
CA TRP A 250 -16.95 2.37 -0.70
C TRP A 250 -17.71 2.10 -1.99
N GLU A 251 -17.03 1.57 -2.99
CA GLU A 251 -17.61 1.18 -4.27
C GLU A 251 -16.94 -0.08 -4.84
N SER A 252 -17.72 -0.97 -5.44
CA SER A 252 -17.20 -2.14 -6.15
C SER A 252 -17.06 -1.87 -7.64
N TYR A 253 -16.02 -2.43 -8.26
CA TYR A 253 -16.01 -2.65 -9.69
C TYR A 253 -17.04 -3.71 -10.09
N PRO A 254 -17.52 -3.73 -11.35
CA PRO A 254 -18.33 -4.84 -11.84
C PRO A 254 -17.63 -6.18 -11.61
N PRO A 255 -18.25 -7.17 -10.92
CA PRO A 255 -17.61 -8.46 -10.67
C PRO A 255 -17.09 -9.14 -11.95
N GLY A 256 -17.81 -8.99 -13.06
CA GLY A 256 -17.41 -9.50 -14.38
C GLY A 256 -16.13 -8.86 -14.93
N ARG A 257 -15.85 -7.59 -14.61
CA ARG A 257 -14.60 -6.92 -14.99
C ARG A 257 -13.41 -7.58 -14.29
N THR A 258 -13.49 -7.70 -12.96
CA THR A 258 -12.43 -8.32 -12.16
C THR A 258 -12.27 -9.80 -12.51
N ALA A 259 -13.35 -10.52 -12.78
CA ALA A 259 -13.28 -11.90 -13.25
C ALA A 259 -12.55 -12.04 -14.59
N ARG A 260 -12.74 -11.10 -15.54
CA ARG A 260 -11.97 -11.05 -16.80
C ARG A 260 -10.48 -10.82 -16.57
N VAL A 261 -10.11 -10.00 -15.57
CA VAL A 261 -8.70 -9.84 -15.14
C VAL A 261 -8.16 -11.18 -14.67
N PHE A 262 -8.90 -11.89 -13.80
CA PHE A 262 -8.50 -13.22 -13.30
C PHE A 262 -8.33 -14.23 -14.45
N ALA A 263 -9.27 -14.29 -15.40
CA ALA A 263 -9.16 -15.17 -16.56
C ALA A 263 -7.89 -14.90 -17.40
N LEU A 264 -7.57 -13.62 -17.62
CA LEU A 264 -6.36 -13.22 -18.35
C LEU A 264 -5.10 -13.63 -17.57
N LEU A 265 -5.03 -13.32 -16.28
CA LEU A 265 -3.91 -13.70 -15.42
C LEU A 265 -3.71 -15.22 -15.39
N GLN A 266 -4.78 -15.99 -15.28
CA GLN A 266 -4.75 -17.45 -15.28
C GLN A 266 -4.21 -17.99 -16.61
N SER A 267 -4.62 -17.41 -17.74
CA SER A 267 -4.11 -17.77 -19.07
C SER A 267 -2.62 -17.49 -19.26
N ARG A 268 -2.05 -16.59 -18.44
CA ARG A 268 -0.62 -16.26 -18.39
C ARG A 268 0.16 -17.05 -17.32
N GLY A 269 -0.48 -18.03 -16.68
CA GLY A 269 0.17 -18.89 -15.68
C GLY A 269 0.18 -18.32 -14.27
N VAL A 270 -0.45 -17.16 -14.02
CA VAL A 270 -0.61 -16.65 -12.65
C VAL A 270 -1.56 -17.57 -11.88
N ARG A 271 -1.23 -17.83 -10.61
CA ARG A 271 -2.00 -18.72 -9.72
C ARG A 271 -2.24 -18.14 -8.33
N HIS A 272 -1.72 -16.95 -8.06
CA HIS A 272 -1.96 -16.22 -6.84
C HIS A 272 -1.95 -14.71 -7.10
N VAL A 273 -2.86 -13.98 -6.44
CA VAL A 273 -2.90 -12.50 -6.46
C VAL A 273 -3.24 -11.94 -5.08
N ASN A 274 -2.83 -10.72 -4.80
CA ASN A 274 -3.33 -9.96 -3.65
C ASN A 274 -4.33 -8.90 -4.13
N LEU A 275 -5.47 -8.77 -3.45
CA LEU A 275 -6.40 -7.67 -3.67
C LEU A 275 -5.96 -6.45 -2.86
N ALA A 276 -5.69 -5.33 -3.53
CA ALA A 276 -5.27 -4.06 -2.93
C ALA A 276 -6.45 -3.18 -2.45
N ASP A 277 -7.63 -3.77 -2.35
CA ASP A 277 -8.85 -3.17 -1.86
C ASP A 277 -8.69 -2.62 -0.44
N ASP A 278 -9.15 -1.39 -0.18
CA ASP A 278 -9.14 -0.77 1.15
C ASP A 278 -10.09 -1.50 2.13
N GLU A 279 -11.20 -1.99 1.58
CA GLU A 279 -12.21 -2.83 2.24
C GLU A 279 -12.87 -3.65 1.13
N PHE A 280 -12.74 -4.97 1.16
CA PHE A 280 -13.19 -5.82 0.04
C PHE A 280 -14.71 -5.98 -0.05
N GLY A 281 -15.45 -5.98 1.06
CA GLY A 281 -16.87 -6.31 0.94
C GLY A 281 -17.75 -6.30 2.18
N ASN A 282 -17.26 -5.84 3.33
CA ASN A 282 -18.09 -5.70 4.54
C ASN A 282 -19.36 -4.84 4.31
N MET A 283 -19.36 -4.04 3.24
CA MET A 283 -20.47 -3.16 2.87
C MET A 283 -21.55 -3.77 1.99
N ASP A 284 -21.20 -4.78 1.19
CA ASP A 284 -22.16 -5.46 0.32
C ASP A 284 -21.76 -6.92 0.12
N PHE A 285 -22.35 -7.82 0.92
CA PHE A 285 -22.13 -9.25 0.78
C PHE A 285 -22.66 -9.81 -0.55
N ARG A 286 -23.61 -9.12 -1.21
CA ARG A 286 -24.10 -9.54 -2.54
C ARG A 286 -23.03 -9.39 -3.59
N PHE A 287 -22.16 -8.37 -3.46
CA PHE A 287 -20.98 -8.24 -4.32
C PHE A 287 -20.05 -9.44 -4.14
N ILE A 288 -19.75 -9.84 -2.90
CA ILE A 288 -18.88 -10.99 -2.62
C ILE A 288 -19.47 -12.26 -3.24
N GLU A 289 -20.78 -12.49 -3.08
CA GLU A 289 -21.47 -13.63 -3.68
C GLU A 289 -21.42 -13.61 -5.21
N ALA A 290 -21.74 -12.48 -5.83
CA ALA A 290 -21.72 -12.32 -7.28
C ALA A 290 -20.30 -12.50 -7.84
N PHE A 291 -19.30 -11.97 -7.15
CA PHE A 291 -17.90 -12.16 -7.53
C PHE A 291 -17.49 -13.63 -7.42
N ALA A 292 -17.86 -14.31 -6.33
CA ALA A 292 -17.63 -15.75 -6.19
C ALA A 292 -18.32 -16.55 -7.30
N ASP A 293 -19.57 -16.23 -7.65
CA ASP A 293 -20.32 -16.92 -8.71
C ASP A 293 -19.62 -16.80 -10.06
N VAL A 294 -19.20 -15.58 -10.44
CA VAL A 294 -18.52 -15.37 -11.73
C VAL A 294 -17.16 -16.08 -11.75
N LEU A 295 -16.39 -16.05 -10.66
CA LEU A 295 -15.12 -16.77 -10.56
C LEU A 295 -15.30 -18.29 -10.66
N LEU A 296 -16.31 -18.86 -9.99
CA LEU A 296 -16.61 -20.29 -10.05
C LEU A 296 -17.09 -20.70 -11.44
N ALA A 297 -17.98 -19.91 -12.05
CA ALA A 297 -18.53 -20.20 -13.37
C ALA A 297 -17.47 -20.22 -14.47
N GLN A 298 -16.41 -19.41 -14.35
CA GLN A 298 -15.29 -19.40 -15.31
C GLN A 298 -14.17 -20.41 -14.99
N GLY A 299 -14.30 -21.21 -13.93
CA GLY A 299 -13.29 -22.19 -13.53
C GLY A 299 -12.00 -21.54 -13.01
N ASN A 300 -12.13 -20.57 -12.10
CA ASN A 300 -10.99 -19.90 -11.49
C ASN A 300 -10.11 -20.86 -10.68
N GLU A 301 -8.81 -20.87 -10.98
CA GLU A 301 -7.75 -21.57 -10.26
C GLU A 301 -6.85 -20.61 -9.47
N ILE A 302 -7.01 -19.30 -9.65
CA ILE A 302 -6.22 -18.29 -8.93
C ILE A 302 -6.68 -18.24 -7.48
N THR A 303 -5.73 -18.39 -6.57
CA THR A 303 -5.96 -18.09 -5.16
C THR A 303 -5.75 -16.61 -4.87
N PHE A 304 -6.43 -16.07 -3.87
CA PHE A 304 -6.28 -14.65 -3.55
C PHE A 304 -6.46 -14.32 -2.08
N ASN A 305 -5.87 -13.18 -1.70
CA ASN A 305 -5.96 -12.60 -0.37
C ASN A 305 -6.75 -11.30 -0.42
N VAL A 306 -7.54 -11.01 0.60
CA VAL A 306 -8.36 -9.79 0.70
C VAL A 306 -8.18 -9.11 2.05
N SER A 307 -8.53 -7.82 2.12
CA SER A 307 -8.59 -7.06 3.38
C SER A 307 -10.04 -6.70 3.70
N MET A 308 -10.47 -6.95 4.93
CA MET A 308 -11.82 -6.60 5.42
C MET A 308 -11.76 -6.16 6.88
N ARG A 309 -12.76 -5.44 7.35
CA ARG A 309 -12.94 -5.20 8.79
C ARG A 309 -13.38 -6.46 9.54
N LEU A 310 -13.07 -6.52 10.83
CA LEU A 310 -13.40 -7.67 11.68
C LEU A 310 -14.90 -7.80 11.98
N ASP A 311 -15.63 -6.68 12.06
CA ASP A 311 -17.08 -6.70 12.27
C ASP A 311 -17.88 -7.25 11.08
N ALA A 312 -17.19 -7.67 10.01
CA ALA A 312 -17.79 -8.31 8.85
C ALA A 312 -18.40 -9.67 9.13
N PHE A 313 -17.91 -10.46 10.08
CA PHE A 313 -18.44 -11.82 10.30
C PHE A 313 -19.10 -12.01 11.65
N TRP A 314 -18.85 -11.09 12.59
CA TRP A 314 -19.49 -11.11 13.90
C TRP A 314 -19.48 -9.73 14.56
N SER A 315 -20.57 -9.39 15.23
CA SER A 315 -20.63 -8.26 16.16
C SER A 315 -21.69 -8.54 17.25
N PRO A 316 -21.64 -7.87 18.41
CA PRO A 316 -22.61 -8.12 19.49
C PRO A 316 -24.09 -7.93 19.10
N GLY A 317 -24.37 -7.11 18.10
CA GLY A 317 -25.72 -6.86 17.59
C GLY A 317 -26.15 -7.76 16.43
N MET A 318 -25.27 -8.63 15.93
CA MET A 318 -25.54 -9.49 14.78
C MET A 318 -26.37 -10.70 15.20
N SER A 319 -27.45 -11.00 14.47
CA SER A 319 -28.26 -12.20 14.75
C SER A 319 -27.50 -13.48 14.39
N ALA A 320 -27.92 -14.62 14.95
CA ALA A 320 -27.35 -15.92 14.59
C ALA A 320 -27.61 -16.25 13.11
N GLU A 321 -28.78 -15.90 12.59
CA GLU A 321 -29.14 -16.09 11.18
C GLU A 321 -28.26 -15.26 10.25
N GLU A 322 -28.01 -13.99 10.60
CA GLU A 322 -27.12 -13.12 9.84
C GLU A 322 -25.69 -13.66 9.87
N THR A 323 -25.19 -14.06 11.04
CA THR A 323 -23.86 -14.68 11.20
C THR A 323 -23.72 -15.92 10.32
N ASP A 324 -24.71 -16.83 10.31
CA ASP A 324 -24.69 -18.03 9.48
C ASP A 324 -24.75 -17.67 7.98
N SER A 325 -25.55 -16.67 7.60
CA SER A 325 -25.59 -16.17 6.24
C SER A 325 -24.23 -15.65 5.77
N ARG A 326 -23.55 -14.83 6.58
CA ARG A 326 -22.22 -14.32 6.27
C ARG A 326 -21.17 -15.43 6.21
N ARG A 327 -21.26 -16.46 7.07
CA ARG A 327 -20.43 -17.68 6.97
C ARG A 327 -20.67 -18.46 5.67
N ARG A 328 -21.91 -18.56 5.18
CA ARG A 328 -22.18 -19.19 3.87
C ARG A 328 -21.51 -18.44 2.71
N VAL A 329 -21.56 -17.10 2.72
CA VAL A 329 -20.85 -16.27 1.73
C VAL A 329 -19.34 -16.48 1.84
N LEU A 330 -18.81 -16.51 3.07
CA LEU A 330 -17.40 -16.75 3.35
C LEU A 330 -16.91 -18.11 2.79
N ARG A 331 -17.67 -19.19 3.01
CA ARG A 331 -17.39 -20.52 2.41
C ARG A 331 -17.45 -20.48 0.88
N LYS A 332 -18.37 -19.71 0.31
CA LYS A 332 -18.53 -19.58 -1.15
C LYS A 332 -17.32 -18.91 -1.79
N ILE A 333 -16.88 -17.76 -1.25
CA ILE A 333 -15.70 -17.05 -1.77
C ILE A 333 -14.39 -17.83 -1.50
N ALA A 334 -14.31 -18.59 -0.40
CA ALA A 334 -13.20 -19.51 -0.15
C ALA A 334 -13.10 -20.60 -1.22
N ARG A 335 -14.23 -21.22 -1.63
CA ARG A 335 -14.28 -22.15 -2.77
C ARG A 335 -13.89 -21.49 -4.09
N ALA A 336 -14.17 -20.20 -4.25
CA ALA A 336 -13.78 -19.43 -5.43
C ALA A 336 -12.29 -19.06 -5.48
N GLY A 337 -11.53 -19.29 -4.40
CA GLY A 337 -10.08 -19.10 -4.37
C GLY A 337 -9.54 -18.26 -3.20
N MET A 338 -10.39 -17.67 -2.35
CA MET A 338 -9.91 -16.88 -1.22
C MET A 338 -9.18 -17.76 -0.18
N LYS A 339 -7.97 -17.36 0.22
CA LYS A 339 -7.14 -18.13 1.17
C LYS A 339 -6.86 -17.40 2.48
N GLN A 340 -6.54 -16.12 2.39
CA GLN A 340 -6.20 -15.31 3.54
C GLN A 340 -7.08 -14.07 3.61
N LEU A 341 -7.41 -13.68 4.84
CA LEU A 341 -8.14 -12.45 5.13
C LEU A 341 -7.31 -11.59 6.08
N PHE A 342 -6.86 -10.44 5.59
CA PHE A 342 -6.25 -9.40 6.42
C PHE A 342 -7.33 -8.62 7.14
N VAL A 343 -7.15 -8.43 8.44
CA VAL A 343 -8.15 -7.83 9.33
C VAL A 343 -7.51 -6.89 10.33
N GLY A 344 -8.03 -5.67 10.43
CA GLY A 344 -7.51 -4.68 11.37
C GLY A 344 -7.99 -4.91 12.81
N ALA A 345 -7.31 -5.76 13.58
CA ALA A 345 -7.53 -5.90 15.03
C ALA A 345 -7.09 -4.66 15.79
N GLU A 346 -5.97 -4.07 15.35
CA GLU A 346 -5.25 -2.88 15.83
C GLU A 346 -4.82 -2.88 17.30
N SER A 347 -5.61 -3.38 18.23
CA SER A 347 -5.30 -3.32 19.66
C SER A 347 -6.10 -4.35 20.46
N GLY A 348 -5.49 -4.86 21.52
CA GLY A 348 -6.14 -5.62 22.58
C GLY A 348 -6.71 -4.75 23.71
N SER A 349 -6.49 -3.43 23.66
CA SER A 349 -6.96 -2.49 24.67
C SER A 349 -8.27 -1.79 24.25
N PRO A 350 -9.34 -1.86 25.07
CA PRO A 350 -10.59 -1.14 24.79
C PRO A 350 -10.43 0.38 24.68
N SER A 351 -9.52 1.01 25.43
CA SER A 351 -9.29 2.46 25.35
C SER A 351 -8.60 2.85 24.05
N GLN A 352 -7.63 2.06 23.58
CA GLN A 352 -7.00 2.29 22.27
C GLN A 352 -7.99 2.06 21.12
N LEU A 353 -8.80 1.01 21.14
CA LEU A 353 -9.81 0.76 20.09
C LEU A 353 -10.80 1.93 19.95
N ARG A 354 -11.22 2.54 21.06
CA ARG A 354 -12.04 3.76 21.05
C ARG A 354 -11.27 4.94 20.45
N ARG A 355 -10.03 5.14 20.86
CA ARG A 355 -9.14 6.20 20.35
C ARG A 355 -8.90 6.06 18.84
N TYR A 356 -8.77 4.83 18.36
CA TYR A 356 -8.55 4.45 16.96
C TYR A 356 -9.83 4.54 16.12
N GLY A 357 -11.00 4.70 16.75
CA GLY A 357 -12.28 4.82 16.05
C GLY A 357 -12.69 3.53 15.34
N LYS A 358 -12.35 2.35 15.88
CA LYS A 358 -12.68 1.07 15.22
C LYS A 358 -14.17 0.77 15.21
N GLY A 359 -14.90 1.25 16.21
CA GLY A 359 -16.36 1.16 16.28
C GLY A 359 -16.88 -0.18 16.78
N TYR A 360 -16.02 -1.07 17.30
CA TYR A 360 -16.40 -2.35 17.89
C TYR A 360 -15.51 -2.69 19.10
N PRO A 361 -16.00 -3.55 20.01
CA PRO A 361 -15.25 -3.93 21.21
C PRO A 361 -14.28 -5.09 20.92
N VAL A 362 -13.37 -5.38 21.86
CA VAL A 362 -12.26 -6.34 21.67
C VAL A 362 -12.74 -7.77 21.40
N GLU A 363 -13.95 -8.12 21.88
CA GLU A 363 -14.59 -9.42 21.68
C GLU A 363 -14.78 -9.74 20.20
N VAL A 364 -14.96 -8.71 19.35
CA VAL A 364 -15.06 -8.88 17.89
C VAL A 364 -13.78 -9.46 17.31
N ASN A 365 -12.60 -9.10 17.85
CA ASN A 365 -11.33 -9.66 17.41
C ASN A 365 -11.30 -11.17 17.67
N TYR A 366 -11.62 -11.61 18.89
CA TYR A 366 -11.58 -13.02 19.26
C TYR A 366 -12.59 -13.86 18.47
N ARG A 367 -13.85 -13.42 18.42
CA ARG A 367 -14.93 -14.16 17.75
C ARG A 367 -14.72 -14.26 16.25
N THR A 368 -14.29 -13.18 15.60
CA THR A 368 -14.07 -13.22 14.15
C THR A 368 -12.88 -14.11 13.79
N VAL A 369 -11.80 -14.08 14.58
CA VAL A 369 -10.67 -15.00 14.38
C VAL A 369 -11.10 -16.45 14.54
N GLU A 370 -11.93 -16.76 15.55
CA GLU A 370 -12.51 -18.09 15.75
C GLU A 370 -13.31 -18.54 14.52
N ILE A 371 -14.21 -17.70 14.00
CA ILE A 371 -14.97 -17.95 12.76
C ILE A 371 -14.03 -18.26 11.60
N LEU A 372 -13.03 -17.40 11.34
CA LEU A 372 -12.13 -17.57 10.20
C LEU A 372 -11.37 -18.90 10.26
N LEU A 373 -10.87 -19.27 11.45
CA LEU A 373 -10.16 -20.53 11.65
C LEU A 373 -11.07 -21.75 11.48
N GLU A 374 -12.32 -21.70 11.98
CA GLU A 374 -13.32 -22.76 11.79
C GLU A 374 -13.67 -22.97 10.31
N GLU A 375 -13.70 -21.90 9.53
CA GLU A 375 -13.98 -21.94 8.09
C GLU A 375 -12.73 -22.24 7.23
N GLY A 376 -11.58 -22.52 7.86
CA GLY A 376 -10.34 -22.85 7.16
C GLY A 376 -9.69 -21.68 6.42
N ILE A 377 -9.98 -20.45 6.84
CA ILE A 377 -9.41 -19.22 6.27
C ILE A 377 -8.31 -18.71 7.18
N GLN A 378 -7.15 -18.40 6.62
CA GLN A 378 -6.02 -17.88 7.40
C GLN A 378 -6.27 -16.40 7.74
N PRO A 379 -6.41 -16.00 9.02
CA PRO A 379 -6.44 -14.60 9.38
C PRO A 379 -5.02 -14.01 9.39
N CYS A 380 -4.90 -12.74 9.00
CA CYS A 380 -3.70 -11.93 9.23
C CYS A 380 -4.11 -10.62 9.91
N LEU A 381 -3.74 -10.44 11.17
CA LEU A 381 -4.20 -9.31 11.98
C LEU A 381 -3.27 -8.09 11.83
N GLY A 382 -3.81 -6.95 11.40
CA GLY A 382 -3.20 -5.66 11.63
C GLY A 382 -3.20 -5.35 13.13
N PHE A 383 -2.07 -4.88 13.66
CA PHE A 383 -1.90 -4.61 15.09
C PHE A 383 -1.01 -3.36 15.29
N ILE A 384 -1.42 -2.45 16.16
CA ILE A 384 -0.81 -1.16 16.48
C ILE A 384 -0.81 -0.99 18.01
N PRO A 385 0.10 -1.68 18.73
CA PRO A 385 0.14 -1.66 20.18
C PRO A 385 0.57 -0.31 20.76
N PHE A 386 1.31 0.49 19.98
CA PHE A 386 1.86 1.76 20.44
C PHE A 386 1.30 2.93 19.63
N ASP A 387 0.63 3.84 20.31
CA ASP A 387 0.30 5.16 19.81
C ASP A 387 0.84 6.24 20.75
N VAL A 388 0.69 7.51 20.39
CA VAL A 388 1.30 8.63 21.12
C VAL A 388 0.80 8.74 22.57
N PHE A 389 -0.39 8.21 22.83
CA PHE A 389 -1.05 8.24 24.14
C PHE A 389 -0.95 6.92 24.92
N VAL A 390 -0.19 5.95 24.42
CA VAL A 390 -0.13 4.61 25.00
C VAL A 390 0.30 4.63 26.46
N THR A 391 -0.41 3.89 27.31
CA THR A 391 -0.07 3.71 28.73
C THR A 391 0.51 2.33 29.01
N ARG A 392 1.17 2.16 30.16
CA ARG A 392 1.68 0.86 30.62
C ARG A 392 0.58 -0.22 30.63
N ALA A 393 -0.60 0.10 31.17
CA ALA A 393 -1.74 -0.81 31.21
C ALA A 393 -2.24 -1.20 29.80
N GLU A 394 -2.20 -0.28 28.83
CA GLU A 394 -2.56 -0.59 27.45
C GLU A 394 -1.52 -1.52 26.79
N ILE A 395 -0.23 -1.34 27.05
CA ILE A 395 0.83 -2.26 26.59
C ILE A 395 0.63 -3.65 27.21
N GLU A 396 0.39 -3.73 28.52
CA GLU A 396 0.12 -5.01 29.20
C GLU A 396 -1.11 -5.73 28.62
N ALA A 397 -2.20 -4.99 28.36
CA ALA A 397 -3.39 -5.53 27.70
C ALA A 397 -3.09 -6.04 26.29
N ASN A 398 -2.26 -5.31 25.52
CA ASN A 398 -1.83 -5.75 24.19
C ASN A 398 -0.96 -7.02 24.24
N LEU A 399 -0.04 -7.13 25.20
CA LEU A 399 0.78 -8.33 25.38
C LEU A 399 -0.10 -9.54 25.77
N ALA A 400 -1.04 -9.36 26.70
CA ALA A 400 -1.97 -10.41 27.09
C ALA A 400 -2.89 -10.84 25.93
N PHE A 401 -3.35 -9.88 25.11
CA PHE A 401 -4.09 -10.16 23.89
C PHE A 401 -3.27 -11.04 22.93
N LEU A 402 -2.02 -10.67 22.66
CA LEU A 402 -1.12 -11.40 21.77
C LEU A 402 -0.86 -12.85 22.24
N GLU A 403 -0.79 -13.07 23.55
CA GLU A 403 -0.56 -14.40 24.16
C GLU A 403 -1.84 -15.26 24.23
N THR A 404 -3.01 -14.65 24.06
CA THR A 404 -4.29 -15.37 24.08
C THR A 404 -4.35 -16.38 22.94
N LYS A 405 -4.85 -17.59 23.23
CA LYS A 405 -5.06 -18.63 22.22
C LYS A 405 -6.49 -18.61 21.69
N VAL A 406 -6.64 -18.53 20.37
CA VAL A 406 -7.91 -18.66 19.65
C VAL A 406 -7.76 -19.76 18.61
N GLY A 407 -8.69 -20.72 18.57
CA GLY A 407 -8.60 -21.87 17.68
C GLY A 407 -7.28 -22.66 17.83
N GLY A 408 -6.73 -22.72 19.05
CA GLY A 408 -5.47 -23.42 19.36
C GLY A 408 -4.19 -22.65 19.03
N ARG A 409 -4.27 -21.46 18.42
CA ARG A 409 -3.12 -20.63 18.03
C ARG A 409 -3.04 -19.36 18.88
N ALA A 410 -1.83 -18.98 19.31
CA ALA A 410 -1.65 -17.69 19.96
C ALA A 410 -1.80 -16.54 18.95
N LEU A 411 -2.38 -15.41 19.37
CA LEU A 411 -2.63 -14.28 18.46
C LEU A 411 -1.35 -13.64 17.92
N TYR A 412 -0.21 -13.71 18.63
CA TYR A 412 1.08 -13.28 18.10
C TYR A 412 1.50 -14.06 16.84
N GLU A 413 0.95 -15.26 16.62
CA GLU A 413 1.20 -16.05 15.39
C GLU A 413 0.33 -15.60 14.21
N LEU A 414 -0.66 -14.76 14.47
CA LEU A 414 -1.65 -14.30 13.50
C LEU A 414 -1.49 -12.82 13.14
N VAL A 415 -0.81 -12.03 13.97
CA VAL A 415 -0.52 -10.62 13.65
C VAL A 415 0.54 -10.49 12.54
N ALA A 416 0.42 -9.43 11.74
CA ALA A 416 1.44 -9.06 10.77
C ALA A 416 2.74 -8.60 11.43
N SER A 417 2.63 -7.96 12.59
CA SER A 417 3.76 -7.57 13.45
C SER A 417 3.25 -7.27 14.85
N PRO A 418 3.92 -7.77 15.91
CA PRO A 418 3.54 -7.53 17.30
C PRO A 418 4.05 -6.19 17.86
N VAL A 419 4.85 -5.42 17.11
CA VAL A 419 5.62 -4.26 17.63
C VAL A 419 5.45 -2.97 16.84
N ASN A 420 4.33 -2.80 16.14
CA ASN A 420 4.11 -1.61 15.33
C ASN A 420 3.84 -0.36 16.17
N VAL A 421 4.48 0.74 15.78
CA VAL A 421 4.18 2.09 16.28
C VAL A 421 3.32 2.82 15.26
N MET A 422 2.25 3.48 15.72
CA MET A 422 1.37 4.26 14.87
C MET A 422 2.16 5.38 14.17
N ARG A 423 2.29 5.28 12.85
CA ARG A 423 2.80 6.39 12.03
C ARG A 423 1.68 7.38 11.80
N VAL A 424 1.90 8.62 12.21
CA VAL A 424 0.89 9.68 12.11
C VAL A 424 0.89 10.25 10.71
N GLN A 425 -0.13 9.88 9.94
CA GLN A 425 -0.30 10.29 8.55
C GLN A 425 -0.94 11.68 8.44
N ARG A 426 -0.56 12.41 7.37
CA ARG A 426 -1.23 13.65 6.96
C ARG A 426 -2.71 13.42 6.63
N ALA A 427 -3.49 14.49 6.77
CA ALA A 427 -4.92 14.56 6.52
C ALA A 427 -5.78 13.61 7.38
N THR A 428 -5.30 13.18 8.55
CA THR A 428 -6.03 12.26 9.43
C THR A 428 -6.69 12.95 10.63
N PRO A 429 -7.79 12.41 11.18
CA PRO A 429 -8.30 12.86 12.48
C PRO A 429 -7.26 12.81 13.61
N TYR A 430 -6.37 11.81 13.59
CA TYR A 430 -5.32 11.63 14.60
C TYR A 430 -4.24 12.72 14.51
N GLU A 431 -3.82 13.12 13.30
CA GLU A 431 -2.97 14.32 13.10
C GLU A 431 -3.60 15.56 13.73
N ARG A 432 -4.88 15.85 13.43
CA ARG A 432 -5.59 17.01 14.01
C ARG A 432 -5.73 16.94 15.53
N LEU A 433 -5.82 15.74 16.09
CA LEU A 433 -5.79 15.54 17.53
C LEU A 433 -4.42 15.93 18.08
N LEU A 434 -3.33 15.39 17.54
CA LEU A 434 -1.98 15.68 18.02
C LEU A 434 -1.58 17.14 17.84
N GLN A 435 -1.98 17.77 16.73
CA GLN A 435 -1.74 19.19 16.50
C GLN A 435 -2.39 20.05 17.59
N ARG A 436 -3.66 19.80 17.92
CA ARG A 436 -4.37 20.52 18.99
C ARG A 436 -3.78 20.29 20.37
N ARG A 437 -3.09 19.17 20.58
CA ARG A 437 -2.41 18.84 21.84
C ARG A 437 -0.94 19.27 21.86
N GLY A 438 -0.42 19.89 20.80
CA GLY A 438 0.98 20.31 20.72
C GLY A 438 1.96 19.14 20.73
N LEU A 439 1.58 17.98 20.18
CA LEU A 439 2.39 16.75 20.18
C LEU A 439 3.06 16.44 18.82
N LEU A 440 2.81 17.25 17.78
CA LEU A 440 3.51 17.13 16.49
C LEU A 440 4.86 17.86 16.52
N ARG A 441 5.90 17.27 15.92
CA ARG A 441 7.29 17.77 15.89
C ARG A 441 7.81 17.94 14.45
N GLY A 442 6.91 18.30 13.53
CA GLY A 442 7.21 18.48 12.10
C GLY A 442 7.10 17.19 11.28
N LEU A 443 7.19 17.34 9.95
CA LEU A 443 7.17 16.20 9.02
C LEU A 443 8.49 15.42 9.08
N GLU A 444 8.39 14.11 8.91
CA GLU A 444 9.53 13.25 8.62
C GLU A 444 10.07 13.52 7.20
N ASP A 445 11.29 13.05 6.93
CA ASP A 445 11.99 13.26 5.66
C ASP A 445 11.27 12.61 4.47
N ASN A 446 10.38 11.64 4.71
CA ASN A 446 9.49 11.04 3.72
C ASN A 446 8.25 11.89 3.37
N LEU A 447 8.08 13.03 4.05
CA LEU A 447 7.00 14.02 3.89
C LEU A 447 5.57 13.49 4.08
N THR A 448 5.39 12.23 4.47
CA THR A 448 4.07 11.58 4.57
C THR A 448 3.64 11.40 6.02
N PHE A 449 4.60 11.29 6.93
CA PHE A 449 4.36 11.08 8.35
C PHE A 449 4.92 12.23 9.19
N TYR A 450 4.41 12.39 10.40
CA TYR A 450 4.92 13.35 11.38
C TYR A 450 5.82 12.69 12.41
N ARG A 451 6.87 13.42 12.79
CA ARG A 451 7.55 13.20 14.06
C ARG A 451 6.61 13.60 15.18
N VAL A 452 6.61 12.83 16.25
CA VAL A 452 5.67 12.99 17.37
C VAL A 452 6.38 12.95 18.71
N GLU A 453 5.77 13.56 19.70
CA GLU A 453 6.19 13.45 21.10
C GLU A 453 5.20 12.59 21.87
N PHE A 454 5.69 11.51 22.48
CA PHE A 454 4.86 10.65 23.33
C PHE A 454 4.43 11.38 24.59
N VAL A 455 3.20 11.11 25.01
CA VAL A 455 2.65 11.71 26.21
C VAL A 455 3.38 11.22 27.45
N ASP A 456 3.58 9.91 27.58
CA ASP A 456 4.50 9.29 28.54
C ASP A 456 5.83 8.95 27.84
N PRO A 457 6.92 9.68 28.14
CA PRO A 457 8.24 9.43 27.56
C PRO A 457 8.81 8.04 27.84
N ARG A 458 8.42 7.37 28.94
CA ARG A 458 8.87 6.00 29.26
C ARG A 458 8.26 5.02 28.27
N MET A 459 6.95 5.12 28.04
CA MET A 459 6.24 4.28 27.07
C MET A 459 6.69 4.61 25.64
N GLY A 460 6.99 5.88 25.35
CA GLY A 460 7.66 6.29 24.12
C GLY A 460 9.02 5.61 23.93
N ALA A 461 9.84 5.51 24.98
CA ALA A 461 11.11 4.79 24.92
C ALA A 461 10.92 3.29 24.62
N VAL A 462 9.92 2.63 25.24
CA VAL A 462 9.57 1.22 24.92
C VAL A 462 9.15 1.09 23.46
N ALA A 463 8.25 1.96 22.99
CA ALA A 463 7.73 1.93 21.62
C ALA A 463 8.84 2.13 20.58
N LEU A 464 9.72 3.12 20.79
CA LEU A 464 10.83 3.41 19.88
C LEU A 464 11.89 2.30 19.89
N ALA A 465 12.24 1.76 21.05
CA ALA A 465 13.14 0.62 21.15
C ALA A 465 12.56 -0.64 20.47
N GLY A 466 11.25 -0.85 20.53
CA GLY A 466 10.53 -1.89 19.79
C GLY A 466 10.56 -1.66 18.27
N GLN A 467 10.37 -0.42 17.83
CA GLN A 467 10.45 -0.05 16.41
C GLN A 467 11.86 -0.26 15.85
N ASP A 468 12.90 0.18 16.57
CA ASP A 468 14.29 -0.01 16.15
C ASP A 468 14.66 -1.50 16.09
N TRP A 469 14.24 -2.27 17.11
CA TRP A 469 14.37 -3.73 17.13
C TRP A 469 13.74 -4.41 15.91
N PHE A 470 12.55 -3.98 15.50
CA PHE A 470 11.87 -4.49 14.31
C PHE A 470 12.64 -4.15 13.02
N ARG A 471 13.10 -2.90 12.92
CA ARG A 471 13.79 -2.37 11.72
C ARG A 471 15.18 -2.93 11.53
N GLU A 472 15.87 -3.30 12.60
CA GLU A 472 17.26 -3.78 12.56
C GLU A 472 17.48 -4.97 11.61
N ILE A 473 16.46 -5.81 11.43
CA ILE A 473 16.49 -6.99 10.55
C ILE A 473 15.40 -6.94 9.47
N LEU A 474 14.89 -5.76 9.12
CA LEU A 474 13.76 -5.63 8.19
C LEU A 474 14.04 -6.27 6.83
N SER A 475 15.28 -6.17 6.34
CA SER A 475 15.73 -6.75 5.07
C SER A 475 15.74 -8.28 5.06
N LEU A 476 15.75 -8.93 6.22
CA LEU A 476 15.59 -10.38 6.36
C LEU A 476 14.12 -10.72 6.65
N ARG A 477 13.54 -10.05 7.65
CA ARG A 477 12.19 -10.28 8.15
C ARG A 477 11.15 -10.18 7.04
N TYR A 478 11.19 -9.13 6.23
CA TYR A 478 10.13 -8.87 5.24
C TYR A 478 10.12 -9.91 4.11
N PRO A 479 11.25 -10.23 3.44
CA PRO A 479 11.30 -11.34 2.48
C PRO A 479 10.92 -12.70 3.08
N THR A 480 11.32 -13.01 4.32
CA THR A 480 10.91 -14.27 4.98
C THR A 480 9.39 -14.33 5.22
N ILE A 481 8.76 -13.21 5.60
CA ILE A 481 7.29 -13.12 5.70
C ILE A 481 6.62 -13.41 4.35
N GLN A 482 7.22 -13.01 3.22
CA GLN A 482 6.66 -13.31 1.90
C GLN A 482 6.68 -14.80 1.58
N LEU A 483 7.75 -15.51 1.95
CA LEU A 483 7.82 -16.97 1.80
C LEU A 483 6.79 -17.67 2.69
N TYR A 484 6.59 -17.17 3.90
CA TYR A 484 5.54 -17.65 4.81
C TYR A 484 4.12 -17.41 4.27
N ARG A 485 3.87 -16.29 3.60
CA ARG A 485 2.54 -15.93 3.07
C ARG A 485 2.26 -16.49 1.69
N MET A 486 3.21 -17.17 1.08
CA MET A 486 3.09 -17.63 -0.29
C MET A 486 2.04 -18.73 -0.40
N SER A 487 1.04 -18.54 -1.27
CA SER A 487 0.05 -19.57 -1.54
C SER A 487 0.70 -20.84 -2.12
N ALA A 488 0.23 -22.00 -1.68
CA ALA A 488 0.63 -23.31 -2.18
C ALA A 488 0.40 -23.51 -3.70
N THR A 489 -0.44 -22.67 -4.31
CA THR A 489 -0.69 -22.69 -5.76
C THR A 489 0.25 -21.76 -6.53
N SER A 490 1.04 -20.93 -5.85
CA SER A 490 2.01 -20.03 -6.50
C SER A 490 3.06 -20.82 -7.27
N HIS A 491 3.48 -20.31 -8.43
CA HIS A 491 4.56 -20.89 -9.23
C HIS A 491 5.91 -20.85 -8.50
N ASN A 492 6.05 -20.01 -7.47
CA ASN A 492 7.25 -19.87 -6.65
C ASN A 492 7.18 -20.66 -5.34
N PHE A 493 6.10 -21.40 -5.10
CA PHE A 493 5.89 -22.06 -3.82
C PHE A 493 6.85 -23.23 -3.64
N ASP A 494 7.60 -23.20 -2.54
CA ASP A 494 8.35 -24.34 -2.04
C ASP A 494 7.85 -24.71 -0.63
N ALA A 495 7.41 -25.96 -0.47
CA ALA A 495 6.80 -26.42 0.77
C ALA A 495 7.79 -26.48 1.94
N VAL A 496 9.09 -26.67 1.67
CA VAL A 496 10.13 -26.68 2.71
C VAL A 496 10.38 -25.26 3.20
N SER A 497 10.63 -24.32 2.29
CA SER A 497 10.81 -22.89 2.55
C SER A 497 9.61 -22.29 3.26
N HIS A 498 8.39 -22.64 2.85
CA HIS A 498 7.17 -22.19 3.53
C HIS A 498 7.11 -22.66 5.00
N ARG A 499 7.37 -23.95 5.27
CA ARG A 499 7.35 -24.47 6.65
C ARG A 499 8.46 -23.87 7.53
N ARG A 500 9.67 -23.72 6.98
CA ARG A 500 10.80 -23.11 7.70
C ARG A 500 10.53 -21.63 8.01
N SER A 501 10.04 -20.88 7.01
CA SER A 501 9.69 -19.46 7.17
C SER A 501 8.55 -19.25 8.17
N GLU A 502 7.54 -20.12 8.15
CA GLU A 502 6.48 -20.11 9.16
C GLU A 502 7.03 -20.32 10.59
N ALA A 503 7.91 -21.30 10.78
CA ALA A 503 8.48 -21.61 12.08
C ALA A 503 9.33 -20.45 12.62
N VAL A 504 10.21 -19.87 11.79
CA VAL A 504 11.10 -18.78 12.21
C VAL A 504 10.33 -17.49 12.49
N ILE A 505 9.30 -17.16 11.69
CA ILE A 505 8.46 -15.97 11.91
C ILE A 505 7.64 -16.11 13.20
N ARG A 506 7.07 -17.29 13.48
CA ARG A 506 6.37 -17.54 14.75
C ARG A 506 7.29 -17.40 15.96
N ALA A 507 8.50 -17.95 15.88
CA ALA A 507 9.51 -17.80 16.93
C ALA A 507 9.94 -16.34 17.12
N LEU A 508 10.11 -15.59 16.02
CA LEU A 508 10.45 -14.18 16.05
C LEU A 508 9.34 -13.33 16.68
N HIS A 509 8.07 -13.57 16.33
CA HIS A 509 6.94 -12.85 16.95
C HIS A 509 6.84 -13.09 18.45
N ARG A 510 7.10 -14.33 18.90
CA ARG A 510 7.18 -14.62 20.33
C ARG A 510 8.34 -13.85 20.99
N LEU A 511 9.51 -13.84 20.35
CA LEU A 511 10.67 -13.10 20.87
C LEU A 511 10.40 -11.58 20.93
N ASP A 512 9.69 -11.03 19.95
CA ASP A 512 9.26 -9.64 19.94
C ASP A 512 8.37 -9.32 21.16
N VAL A 513 7.40 -10.18 21.48
CA VAL A 513 6.53 -10.05 22.67
C VAL A 513 7.35 -10.10 23.97
N GLU A 514 8.27 -11.06 24.07
CA GLU A 514 9.18 -11.19 25.22
C GLU A 514 10.09 -9.97 25.38
N TYR A 515 10.56 -9.39 24.27
CA TYR A 515 11.40 -8.20 24.26
C TYR A 515 10.66 -6.97 24.79
N ILE A 516 9.45 -6.70 24.28
CA ILE A 516 8.63 -5.58 24.77
C ILE A 516 8.34 -5.74 26.27
N ARG A 517 8.03 -6.96 26.72
CA ARG A 517 7.81 -7.25 28.15
C ARG A 517 9.05 -6.93 28.98
N ALA A 518 10.24 -7.32 28.50
CA ALA A 518 11.49 -7.05 29.20
C ALA A 518 11.81 -5.55 29.28
N LEU A 519 11.52 -4.78 28.22
CA LEU A 519 11.66 -3.33 28.24
C LEU A 519 10.68 -2.66 29.21
N LEU A 520 9.44 -3.14 29.25
CA LEU A 520 8.42 -2.61 30.16
C LEU A 520 8.79 -2.83 31.64
N ALA A 521 9.40 -3.99 31.94
CA ALA A 521 9.82 -4.36 33.29
C ALA A 521 10.90 -3.44 33.89
N VAL A 522 11.61 -2.66 33.06
CA VAL A 522 12.61 -1.68 33.53
C VAL A 522 11.96 -0.58 34.38
N PHE A 523 10.68 -0.31 34.16
CA PHE A 523 9.91 0.69 34.89
C PHE A 523 9.05 0.08 36.01
N ASP A 524 9.28 -1.19 36.38
CA ASP A 524 8.52 -1.85 37.44
C ASP A 524 8.78 -1.19 38.80
N GLY A 525 7.70 -0.97 39.55
CA GLY A 525 7.77 -0.37 40.88
C GLY A 525 7.93 1.15 40.89
N GLU A 526 7.98 1.82 39.73
CA GLU A 526 7.93 3.27 39.68
C GLU A 526 6.57 3.78 40.16
N ALA A 527 6.60 4.71 41.11
CA ALA A 527 5.39 5.38 41.58
C ALA A 527 4.87 6.33 40.50
N GLU A 528 3.60 6.23 40.17
CA GLU A 528 2.94 7.24 39.35
C GLU A 528 2.77 8.55 40.14
N PRO A 529 2.91 9.72 39.50
CA PRO A 529 2.58 10.99 40.11
C PRO A 529 1.18 10.95 40.74
N THR A 530 1.00 11.52 41.93
CA THR A 530 -0.23 11.35 42.73
C THR A 530 -1.48 11.84 41.98
N GLU A 531 -1.34 12.85 41.12
CA GLU A 531 -2.37 13.37 40.22
C GLU A 531 -2.85 12.37 39.16
N MET A 532 -2.03 11.38 38.78
CA MET A 532 -2.40 10.33 37.84
C MET A 532 -3.28 9.25 38.50
N LEU A 533 -3.18 9.10 39.82
CA LEU A 533 -3.89 8.08 40.60
C LEU A 533 -5.33 8.51 40.95
N ASP A 534 -5.65 9.81 40.90
CA ASP A 534 -6.98 10.35 41.12
C ASP A 534 -7.69 10.57 39.77
N PRO A 535 -8.74 9.78 39.41
CA PRO A 535 -9.47 9.93 38.15
C PRO A 535 -10.06 11.33 37.92
N GLY A 536 -10.40 12.04 39.01
CA GLY A 536 -10.93 13.41 38.95
C GLY A 536 -9.86 14.48 38.70
N ARG A 537 -8.58 14.13 38.85
CA ARG A 537 -7.42 15.00 38.61
C ARG A 537 -6.51 14.52 37.48
N ASN A 538 -6.70 13.29 36.99
CA ASN A 538 -5.85 12.68 35.99
C ASN A 538 -5.80 13.54 34.70
N PRO A 539 -4.63 14.10 34.36
CA PRO A 539 -4.51 15.01 33.22
C PRO A 539 -4.81 14.34 31.87
N LEU A 540 -4.61 13.01 31.75
CA LEU A 540 -4.99 12.26 30.55
C LEU A 540 -6.51 12.21 30.34
N VAL A 541 -7.27 12.38 31.42
CA VAL A 541 -8.74 12.49 31.43
C VAL A 541 -9.18 13.96 31.32
N ASN A 542 -8.48 14.88 31.98
CA ASN A 542 -8.83 16.30 32.10
C ASN A 542 -8.09 17.23 31.13
N GLY A 543 -7.96 16.86 29.87
CA GLY A 543 -7.49 17.80 28.84
C GLY A 543 -6.02 18.25 28.97
N PHE A 544 -5.19 17.52 29.73
CA PHE A 544 -3.72 17.65 29.85
C PHE A 544 -3.25 18.76 30.80
N ALA A 545 -4.16 19.40 31.54
CA ALA A 545 -3.80 20.37 32.58
C ALA A 545 -3.00 19.69 33.71
N GLY A 546 -1.83 20.24 34.06
CA GLY A 546 -0.94 19.70 35.11
C GLY A 546 -0.01 18.57 34.67
N LEU A 547 -0.10 18.11 33.42
CA LEU A 547 0.68 16.96 32.93
C LEU A 547 2.20 17.25 32.82
N GLU A 548 2.61 18.52 32.79
CA GLU A 548 4.01 18.91 32.63
C GLU A 548 4.91 18.36 33.75
N GLN A 549 4.43 18.34 34.99
CA GLN A 549 5.19 17.83 36.13
C GLN A 549 5.37 16.31 36.03
N ALA A 550 4.30 15.56 35.79
CA ALA A 550 4.36 14.13 35.52
C ALA A 550 5.32 13.79 34.37
N ARG A 551 5.25 14.54 33.26
CA ARG A 551 6.13 14.33 32.10
C ARG A 551 7.59 14.59 32.39
N ALA A 552 7.91 15.57 33.24
CA ALA A 552 9.29 15.83 33.65
C ALA A 552 9.88 14.65 34.43
N VAL A 553 9.11 14.10 35.38
CA VAL A 553 9.50 12.91 36.17
C VAL A 553 9.68 11.69 35.25
N TRP A 554 8.70 11.41 34.39
CA TRP A 554 8.79 10.30 33.44
C TRP A 554 9.93 10.48 32.43
N ALA A 555 10.24 11.69 31.99
CA ALA A 555 11.35 11.95 31.09
C ALA A 555 12.71 11.67 31.76
N GLU A 556 12.85 11.95 33.05
CA GLU A 556 14.05 11.59 33.81
C GLU A 556 14.19 10.07 33.96
N SER A 557 13.11 9.39 34.33
CA SER A 557 13.06 7.92 34.36
C SER A 557 13.44 7.31 33.00
N ALA A 558 12.83 7.79 31.90
CA ALA A 558 13.12 7.30 30.55
C ALA A 558 14.59 7.50 30.16
N ARG A 559 15.22 8.63 30.55
CA ARG A 559 16.66 8.85 30.34
C ARG A 559 17.51 7.89 31.17
N GLY A 560 17.14 7.66 32.43
CA GLY A 560 17.84 6.73 33.34
C GLY A 560 17.78 5.27 32.86
N ALA A 561 16.72 4.89 32.15
CA ALA A 561 16.53 3.55 31.61
C ALA A 561 17.43 3.21 30.41
N ALA A 562 18.06 4.20 29.75
CA ALA A 562 18.75 4.02 28.48
C ALA A 562 19.87 2.95 28.52
N SER A 563 20.69 2.93 29.59
CA SER A 563 21.75 1.92 29.74
C SER A 563 21.20 0.52 30.01
N VAL A 564 20.07 0.42 30.73
CA VAL A 564 19.39 -0.85 31.00
C VAL A 564 18.74 -1.38 29.72
N PHE A 565 18.10 -0.52 28.94
CA PHE A 565 17.55 -0.85 27.63
C PHE A 565 18.64 -1.42 26.72
N ALA A 566 19.79 -0.76 26.60
CA ALA A 566 20.91 -1.25 25.81
C ALA A 566 21.39 -2.65 26.27
N ALA A 567 21.41 -2.91 27.58
CA ALA A 567 21.76 -4.22 28.13
C ALA A 567 20.70 -5.29 27.79
N VAL A 568 19.41 -4.97 27.91
CA VAL A 568 18.29 -5.86 27.53
C VAL A 568 18.34 -6.16 26.03
N THR A 569 18.45 -5.14 25.18
CA THR A 569 18.52 -5.30 23.72
C THR A 569 19.68 -6.20 23.30
N ARG A 570 20.86 -6.08 23.94
CA ARG A 570 22.00 -6.98 23.67
C ARG A 570 21.67 -8.44 23.97
N VAL A 571 21.08 -8.73 25.14
CA VAL A 571 20.67 -10.10 25.50
C VAL A 571 19.66 -10.66 24.50
N PHE A 572 18.73 -9.84 24.02
CA PHE A 572 17.74 -10.26 23.04
C PHE A 572 18.31 -10.42 21.63
N ARG A 573 19.33 -9.64 21.23
CA ARG A 573 20.07 -9.87 19.98
C ARG A 573 20.74 -11.25 19.98
N ASP A 574 21.34 -11.65 21.10
CA ASP A 574 21.94 -12.99 21.24
C ASP A 574 20.89 -14.10 21.05
N LYS A 575 19.67 -13.90 21.59
CA LYS A 575 18.54 -14.81 21.38
C LYS A 575 17.99 -14.80 19.94
N ARG A 576 18.07 -13.66 19.24
CA ARG A 576 17.58 -13.49 17.87
C ARG A 576 18.54 -14.06 16.83
N LEU A 577 19.85 -14.08 17.12
CA LEU A 577 20.89 -14.46 16.18
C LEU A 577 20.64 -15.82 15.47
N PRO A 578 20.23 -16.90 16.15
CA PRO A 578 19.91 -18.17 15.46
C PRO A 578 18.76 -18.03 14.45
N LEU A 579 17.76 -17.19 14.75
CA LEU A 579 16.64 -16.92 13.84
C LEU A 579 17.10 -16.11 12.63
N GLU A 580 18.02 -15.16 12.83
CA GLU A 580 18.62 -14.39 11.72
C GLU A 580 19.43 -15.29 10.78
N MET A 581 20.20 -16.23 11.32
CA MET A 581 20.95 -17.20 10.53
C MET A 581 20.03 -18.08 9.69
N GLU A 582 18.96 -18.62 10.29
CA GLU A 582 17.93 -19.40 9.60
C GLU A 582 17.26 -18.58 8.49
N MET A 583 16.90 -17.32 8.74
CA MET A 583 16.34 -16.44 7.72
C MET A 583 17.30 -16.23 6.56
N ARG A 584 18.60 -15.99 6.83
CA ARG A 584 19.60 -15.80 5.76
C ARG A 584 19.73 -17.04 4.89
N GLU A 585 19.90 -18.21 5.51
CA GLU A 585 20.02 -19.48 4.78
C GLU A 585 18.78 -19.73 3.91
N LEU A 586 17.59 -19.54 4.48
CA LEU A 586 16.33 -19.71 3.77
C LEU A 586 16.19 -18.75 2.58
N LEU A 587 16.58 -17.49 2.74
CA LEU A 587 16.55 -16.50 1.67
C LEU A 587 17.59 -16.78 0.60
N ASP A 588 18.79 -17.21 0.99
CA ASP A 588 19.84 -17.62 0.07
C ASP A 588 19.35 -18.81 -0.78
N GLU A 589 18.73 -19.83 -0.17
CA GLU A 589 18.13 -20.97 -0.87
C GLU A 589 16.99 -20.56 -1.82
N ALA A 590 16.05 -19.74 -1.34
CA ALA A 590 14.85 -19.36 -2.09
C ALA A 590 15.13 -18.39 -3.24
N TYR A 591 16.18 -17.58 -3.12
CA TYR A 591 16.49 -16.49 -4.05
C TYR A 591 17.85 -16.60 -4.75
N GLN A 592 18.49 -17.79 -4.77
CA GLN A 592 19.72 -17.97 -5.55
C GLN A 592 19.53 -17.48 -7.00
N PRO A 593 20.47 -16.70 -7.56
CA PRO A 593 20.37 -16.25 -8.94
C PRO A 593 20.41 -17.48 -9.86
N GLN A 594 19.26 -17.84 -10.44
CA GLN A 594 19.29 -18.64 -11.65
C GLN A 594 19.99 -17.79 -12.71
N ALA A 595 21.17 -18.22 -13.15
CA ALA A 595 21.92 -17.59 -14.22
C ALA A 595 21.12 -17.65 -15.54
N LYS A 596 20.15 -16.76 -15.71
CA LYS A 596 19.55 -16.43 -17.00
C LYS A 596 20.06 -15.06 -17.38
N SER A 597 20.82 -15.02 -18.49
CA SER A 597 21.53 -13.83 -18.95
C SER A 597 20.59 -12.63 -19.06
N VAL A 598 20.98 -11.53 -18.42
CA VAL A 598 20.36 -10.21 -18.61
C VAL A 598 20.74 -9.72 -20.02
N ALA A 599 19.99 -10.15 -21.04
CA ALA A 599 20.18 -9.68 -22.41
C ALA A 599 18.85 -9.11 -22.95
N SER A 600 18.90 -7.81 -23.25
CA SER A 600 17.91 -6.98 -23.97
C SER A 600 16.59 -6.62 -23.25
N TRP A 601 16.64 -5.62 -22.35
CA TRP A 601 15.45 -5.02 -21.70
C TRP A 601 15.13 -3.58 -22.14
N LEU A 602 15.77 -3.12 -23.22
CA LEU A 602 15.49 -1.80 -23.77
C LEU A 602 14.55 -1.95 -24.97
N PRO A 603 13.52 -1.10 -25.11
CA PRO A 603 12.68 -1.09 -26.30
C PRO A 603 13.58 -0.92 -27.54
N PRO A 604 13.33 -1.65 -28.63
CA PRO A 604 14.21 -1.63 -29.79
C PRO A 604 14.29 -0.21 -30.37
N PRO A 605 15.46 0.22 -30.89
CA PRO A 605 15.57 1.50 -31.58
C PRO A 605 14.60 1.57 -32.77
N ARG A 606 14.20 2.81 -33.12
CA ARG A 606 13.27 3.23 -34.20
C ARG A 606 13.36 2.50 -35.57
N ALA A 607 14.39 1.69 -35.82
CA ALA A 607 14.63 1.05 -37.12
C ALA A 607 14.06 -0.38 -37.27
N ALA A 608 13.55 -1.03 -36.21
CA ALA A 608 13.17 -2.45 -36.29
C ALA A 608 11.66 -2.75 -36.53
N LEU A 609 10.82 -1.73 -36.72
CA LEU A 609 9.35 -1.90 -36.89
C LEU A 609 8.86 -2.04 -38.34
N LEU A 610 9.76 -2.23 -39.31
CA LEU A 610 9.41 -2.42 -40.73
C LEU A 610 9.57 -3.87 -41.23
N GLY A 611 9.82 -4.85 -40.36
CA GLY A 611 10.24 -6.20 -40.78
C GLY A 611 9.37 -7.39 -40.38
N ALA A 612 8.19 -7.20 -39.78
CA ALA A 612 7.35 -8.32 -39.31
C ALA A 612 5.89 -8.15 -39.72
N GLN A 613 5.63 -8.19 -41.03
CA GLN A 613 4.33 -8.59 -41.56
C GLN A 613 4.51 -9.91 -42.30
N GLY A 614 4.13 -10.99 -41.65
CA GLY A 614 4.07 -12.32 -42.27
C GLY A 614 3.53 -13.30 -41.25
N PHE A 615 2.30 -13.78 -41.51
CA PHE A 615 1.61 -14.96 -40.96
C PHE A 615 0.21 -14.63 -40.42
N HIS A 616 -0.78 -14.68 -41.33
CA HIS A 616 -2.00 -15.50 -41.22
C HIS A 616 -3.00 -15.08 -42.32
N ARG A 617 -2.83 -15.63 -43.54
CA ARG A 617 -3.96 -15.76 -44.48
C ARG A 617 -4.63 -17.09 -44.23
N ARG A 618 -5.86 -17.05 -43.68
CA ARG A 618 -6.78 -18.19 -43.65
C ARG A 618 -7.19 -18.54 -45.09
N GLN A 619 -7.04 -19.80 -45.48
CA GLN A 619 -7.70 -20.36 -46.66
C GLN A 619 -9.19 -20.61 -46.36
N PRO A 620 -10.11 -20.38 -47.32
CA PRO A 620 -11.49 -20.80 -47.19
C PRO A 620 -11.65 -22.28 -47.62
N ARG A 621 -12.35 -23.07 -46.81
CA ARG A 621 -12.78 -24.43 -47.17
C ARG A 621 -13.94 -24.35 -48.16
N GLY A 622 -13.74 -24.90 -49.35
CA GLY A 622 -14.79 -25.17 -50.32
C GLY A 622 -15.63 -26.37 -49.90
N LEU A 623 -16.93 -26.26 -50.15
CA LEU A 623 -17.85 -27.38 -50.28
C LEU A 623 -17.45 -28.23 -51.48
N GLU A 624 -17.55 -29.55 -51.38
CA GLU A 624 -18.09 -30.39 -52.45
C GLU A 624 -18.51 -31.77 -51.91
N SER A 625 -19.56 -32.30 -52.53
CA SER A 625 -20.36 -33.45 -52.15
C SER A 625 -20.14 -34.63 -53.11
N ARG A 626 -20.30 -35.87 -52.61
CA ARG A 626 -20.45 -37.16 -53.34
C ARG A 626 -19.15 -37.62 -54.03
N GLU A 627 -18.76 -38.89 -54.05
CA GLU A 627 -19.43 -40.20 -53.89
C GLU A 627 -18.79 -41.06 -52.79
#